data_AF-A0A7V0WL31-F1
#
_entry.id   AF-A0A7V0WL31-F1
#
_cell.length_a   1.000
_cell.length_b   1.000
_cell.length_c   1.000
_cell.angle_alpha   90.00
_cell.angle_beta   90.00
_cell.angle_gamma   90.00
#
_symmetry.space_group_name_H-M   'P 1'
#
loop_
_entity.id
_entity.type
_entity.pdbx_description
1 polymer ?
#
loop_
_entity_poly.entity_id
_entity_poly.type
_entity_poly.pdbx_seq_one_letter_code
_entity_poly.pdbx_strand_id
1 'polypeptide(L)'
;MRKSSCGNAGVHVNNVLCSNNGEVLRDAAVEGLGITMLPAFIVGRELRAGRLVTILDDFHPPQLVLTAIYPPTRYLSAKIRLFTDFLIERFANGPSWNLVR
;
A
#
# COMPACT_ATOMS: atom_id res chain seq x y z
N MET A 1 27.27 -17.01 -18.86
CA MET A 1 26.83 -16.17 -17.71
C MET A 1 26.10 -14.93 -18.24
N ARG A 2 24.75 -14.91 -18.31
CA ARG A 2 24.01 -13.68 -18.62
C ARG A 2 23.86 -12.89 -17.32
N LYS A 3 24.40 -11.67 -17.29
CA LYS A 3 24.03 -10.70 -16.25
C LYS A 3 22.59 -10.27 -16.52
N SER A 4 21.64 -10.74 -15.72
CA SER A 4 20.33 -10.14 -15.57
C SER A 4 20.51 -8.81 -14.82
N SER A 5 20.82 -7.76 -15.56
CA SER A 5 20.92 -6.39 -15.05
C SER A 5 19.51 -5.82 -14.90
N CYS A 6 18.86 -6.06 -13.75
CA CYS A 6 17.76 -5.18 -13.34
C CYS A 6 18.40 -3.89 -12.82
N GLY A 7 18.79 -3.02 -13.77
CA GLY A 7 19.22 -1.67 -13.46
C GLY A 7 18.02 -0.87 -12.97
N ASN A 8 18.23 0.02 -12.00
CA ASN A 8 17.25 0.98 -11.54
C ASN A 8 16.89 1.93 -12.70
N ALA A 9 16.01 1.49 -13.60
CA ALA A 9 15.56 2.27 -14.73
C ALA A 9 14.48 3.22 -14.22
N GLY A 10 14.89 4.45 -13.89
CA GLY A 10 13.96 5.54 -13.64
C GLY A 10 13.14 5.79 -14.90
N VAL A 11 11.86 5.47 -14.87
CA VAL A 11 10.93 5.79 -15.97
C VAL A 11 10.37 7.17 -15.72
N HIS A 12 10.60 8.08 -16.67
CA HIS A 12 9.95 9.39 -16.63
C HIS A 12 8.47 9.22 -17.00
N VAL A 13 7.58 9.59 -16.10
CA VAL A 13 6.13 9.53 -16.30
C VAL A 13 5.59 10.95 -16.40
N ASN A 14 4.96 11.28 -17.52
CA ASN A 14 4.19 12.52 -17.63
C ASN A 14 2.90 12.35 -16.83
N ASN A 15 2.78 13.06 -15.71
CA ASN A 15 1.66 12.96 -14.80
C ASN A 15 0.59 14.01 -15.11
N VAL A 16 -0.67 13.58 -15.14
CA VAL A 16 -1.84 14.50 -15.25
C VAL A 16 -2.20 15.08 -13.88
N LEU A 17 -1.88 14.36 -12.79
CA LEU A 17 -2.12 14.75 -11.42
C LEU A 17 -0.96 14.28 -10.53
N CYS A 18 -0.55 15.12 -9.57
CA CYS A 18 0.41 14.78 -8.53
C CYS A 18 -0.18 15.13 -7.17
N SER A 19 -0.22 14.16 -6.25
CA SER A 19 -0.75 14.36 -4.90
C SER A 19 -0.01 13.46 -3.91
N ASN A 20 0.09 13.93 -2.67
CA ASN A 20 0.60 13.15 -1.54
C ASN A 20 -0.51 12.41 -0.77
N ASN A 21 -1.77 12.53 -1.21
CA ASN A 21 -2.91 11.85 -0.61
C ASN A 21 -3.38 10.71 -1.51
N GLY A 22 -3.29 9.47 -1.02
CA GLY A 22 -3.71 8.29 -1.75
C GLY A 22 -5.21 8.24 -2.07
N GLU A 23 -6.06 8.85 -1.25
CA GLU A 23 -7.51 8.89 -1.53
C GLU A 23 -7.85 9.76 -2.73
N VAL A 24 -7.18 10.91 -2.86
CA VAL A 24 -7.32 11.79 -4.03
C VAL A 24 -6.88 11.07 -5.30
N LEU A 25 -5.77 10.32 -5.22
CA LEU A 25 -5.27 9.53 -6.36
C LEU A 25 -6.19 8.36 -6.71
N ARG A 26 -6.80 7.70 -5.72
CA ARG A 26 -7.82 6.65 -5.92
C ARG A 26 -9.01 7.22 -6.67
N ASP A 27 -9.56 8.34 -6.19
CA ASP A 27 -10.77 8.93 -6.78
C ASP A 27 -10.49 9.42 -8.21
N ALA A 28 -9.32 10.03 -8.45
CA ALA A 28 -8.89 10.38 -9.81
C ALA A 28 -8.78 9.16 -10.74
N ALA A 29 -8.26 8.03 -10.25
CA ALA A 29 -8.20 6.79 -11.04
C ALA A 29 -9.58 6.20 -11.33
N VAL A 30 -10.51 6.26 -10.35
CA VAL A 30 -11.91 5.83 -10.54
C VAL A 30 -12.62 6.68 -11.59
N GLU A 31 -12.36 7.98 -11.62
CA GLU A 31 -12.88 8.92 -12.63
C GLU A 31 -12.13 8.83 -13.98
N GLY A 32 -11.17 7.92 -14.13
CA GLY A 32 -10.50 7.64 -15.41
C GLY A 32 -9.38 8.61 -15.77
N LEU A 33 -8.83 9.38 -14.82
CA LEU A 33 -7.72 10.31 -15.09
C LEU A 33 -6.37 9.61 -15.34
N GLY A 34 -6.29 8.28 -15.11
CA GLY A 34 -5.09 7.49 -15.41
C GLY A 34 -4.91 6.29 -14.47
N ILE A 35 -3.66 5.84 -14.38
CA ILE A 35 -3.24 4.72 -13.53
C ILE A 35 -2.59 5.23 -12.24
N THR A 36 -2.73 4.49 -11.15
CA THR A 36 -2.12 4.84 -9.85
C THR A 36 -1.59 3.60 -9.15
N MET A 37 -0.51 3.75 -8.39
CA MET A 37 0.09 2.70 -7.59
C MET A 37 -0.17 3.00 -6.11
N LEU A 38 -1.16 2.32 -5.53
CA LEU A 38 -1.60 2.54 -4.16
C LEU A 38 -1.70 1.23 -3.38
N PRO A 39 -1.49 1.27 -2.06
CA PRO A 39 -1.72 0.10 -1.22
C PRO A 39 -3.17 -0.40 -1.28
N ALA A 40 -3.35 -1.71 -1.18
CA ALA A 40 -4.65 -2.36 -1.25
C ALA A 40 -5.66 -1.87 -0.20
N PHE A 41 -5.22 -1.33 0.94
CA PHE A 41 -6.14 -0.77 1.94
C PHE A 41 -6.88 0.48 1.45
N ILE A 42 -6.34 1.21 0.47
CA ILE A 42 -6.98 2.39 -0.11
C ILE A 42 -7.94 2.00 -1.25
N VAL A 43 -7.48 1.12 -2.14
CA VAL A 43 -8.19 0.77 -3.39
C VAL A 43 -9.03 -0.49 -3.31
N GLY A 44 -8.91 -1.27 -2.23
CA GLY A 44 -9.52 -2.60 -2.12
C GLY A 44 -11.04 -2.61 -2.25
N ARG A 45 -11.72 -1.55 -1.80
CA ARG A 45 -13.17 -1.39 -1.98
C ARG A 45 -13.55 -1.19 -3.45
N GLU A 46 -12.81 -0.35 -4.15
CA GLU A 46 -13.04 0.00 -5.55
C GLU A 46 -12.76 -1.19 -6.48
N LEU A 47 -11.69 -1.93 -6.19
CA LEU A 47 -11.32 -3.16 -6.89
C LEU A 47 -12.39 -4.24 -6.72
N ARG A 48 -12.90 -4.45 -5.49
CA ARG A 48 -14.04 -5.38 -5.26
C ARG A 48 -15.32 -4.97 -5.97
N ALA A 49 -15.53 -3.66 -6.11
CA ALA A 49 -16.70 -3.12 -6.81
C ALA A 49 -16.53 -3.11 -8.34
N GLY A 50 -15.38 -3.52 -8.88
CA GLY A 50 -15.10 -3.49 -10.32
C GLY A 50 -14.92 -2.10 -10.91
N ARG A 51 -14.79 -1.06 -10.07
CA ARG A 51 -14.53 0.32 -10.53
C ARG A 51 -13.06 0.57 -10.85
N LEU A 52 -12.18 -0.23 -10.25
CA LEU A 52 -10.76 -0.30 -10.60
C LEU A 52 -10.42 -1.72 -11.03
N VAL A 53 -9.34 -1.85 -11.80
CA VAL A 53 -8.71 -3.12 -12.17
C VAL A 53 -7.21 -3.03 -11.91
N THR A 54 -6.58 -4.17 -11.64
CA THR A 54 -5.11 -4.24 -11.55
C THR A 54 -4.51 -4.34 -12.95
N ILE A 55 -3.30 -3.83 -13.10
CA ILE A 55 -2.49 -3.91 -14.32
C ILE A 55 -1.04 -4.14 -13.90
N LEU A 56 -0.21 -4.61 -14.84
CA LEU A 56 1.21 -4.89 -14.59
C LEU A 56 1.42 -5.86 -13.42
N ASP A 57 0.58 -6.91 -13.33
CA ASP A 57 0.62 -7.87 -12.22
C ASP A 57 1.97 -8.61 -12.12
N ASP A 58 2.79 -8.65 -13.18
CA ASP A 58 4.14 -9.21 -13.14
C ASP A 58 5.16 -8.28 -12.43
N PHE A 59 4.79 -7.00 -12.22
CA PHE A 59 5.65 -5.99 -11.63
C PHE A 59 5.17 -5.60 -10.24
N HIS A 60 5.86 -6.10 -9.22
CA HIS A 60 5.52 -5.84 -7.83
C HIS A 60 6.46 -4.79 -7.22
N PRO A 61 5.93 -3.70 -6.63
CA PRO A 61 6.74 -2.83 -5.80
C PRO A 61 7.22 -3.59 -4.54
N PRO A 62 8.28 -3.09 -3.87
CA PRO A 62 8.68 -3.62 -2.58
C PRO A 62 7.50 -3.65 -1.59
N GLN A 63 7.44 -4.70 -0.77
CA GLN A 63 6.38 -4.84 0.22
C GLN A 63 6.39 -3.67 1.22
N LEU A 64 5.21 -3.12 1.48
CA LEU A 64 5.04 -2.07 2.48
C LEU A 64 4.99 -2.69 3.88
N VAL A 65 5.86 -2.24 4.78
CA VAL A 65 5.88 -2.67 6.17
C VAL A 65 5.12 -1.67 7.04
N LEU A 66 4.12 -2.14 7.78
CA LEU A 66 3.42 -1.35 8.79
C LEU A 66 4.09 -1.55 10.15
N THR A 67 4.62 -0.47 10.72
CA THR A 67 5.35 -0.51 11.99
C THR A 67 4.70 0.41 13.02
N ALA A 68 4.49 -0.10 14.23
CA ALA A 68 4.14 0.73 15.38
C ALA A 68 5.42 1.34 15.99
N ILE A 69 5.57 2.66 15.91
CA ILE A 69 6.74 3.38 16.44
C ILE A 69 6.30 4.21 17.64
N TYR A 70 7.06 4.11 18.73
CA TYR A 70 6.88 4.91 19.94
C TYR A 70 8.24 5.37 20.46
N PRO A 71 8.32 6.50 21.18
CA PRO A 71 9.58 7.01 21.72
C PRO A 71 10.26 5.98 22.64
N PRO A 72 11.60 5.97 22.70
CA PRO A 72 12.32 5.13 23.64
C PRO A 72 12.05 5.60 25.08
N THR A 73 11.23 4.85 25.80
CA THR A 73 10.90 5.12 27.21
C THR A 73 11.51 4.06 28.11
N ARG A 74 11.98 4.44 29.31
CA ARG A 74 12.52 3.48 30.30
C ARG A 74 11.53 2.36 30.65
N TYR A 75 10.23 2.68 30.66
CA TYR A 75 9.14 1.73 30.82
C TYR A 75 8.06 2.02 29.78
N LEU A 76 7.74 1.05 28.92
CA LEU A 76 6.61 1.16 28.00
C LEU A 76 5.31 1.14 28.81
N SER A 77 4.44 2.15 28.59
CA SER A 77 3.16 2.17 29.30
C SER A 77 2.32 0.94 28.94
N ALA A 78 1.62 0.38 29.94
CA ALA A 78 0.73 -0.77 29.72
C ALA A 78 -0.32 -0.49 28.65
N LYS A 79 -0.80 0.77 28.54
CA LYS A 79 -1.75 1.20 27.52
C LYS A 79 -1.20 1.03 26.10
N ILE A 80 0.04 1.49 25.85
CA ILE A 80 0.66 1.36 24.52
C ILE A 80 0.87 -0.12 24.19
N ARG A 81 1.39 -0.90 25.14
CA ARG A 81 1.59 -2.35 24.95
C ARG A 81 0.29 -3.05 24.59
N LEU A 82 -0.76 -2.89 25.39
CA LEU A 82 -2.06 -3.51 25.15
C LEU A 82 -2.67 -3.07 23.81
N PHE A 83 -2.50 -1.80 23.42
CA PHE A 83 -2.96 -1.31 22.14
C PHE A 83 -2.18 -1.93 20.96
N THR A 84 -0.85 -2.04 21.07
CA THR A 84 -0.01 -2.72 20.07
C THR A 84 -0.38 -4.19 19.95
N ASP A 85 -0.55 -4.89 21.07
CA ASP A 85 -0.95 -6.30 21.11
C ASP A 85 -2.32 -6.49 20.42
N PHE A 86 -3.29 -5.61 20.70
CA PHE A 86 -4.59 -5.59 20.02
C PHE A 86 -4.47 -5.39 18.50
N LEU A 87 -3.63 -4.45 18.04
CA LEU A 87 -3.44 -4.22 16.61
C LEU A 87 -2.80 -5.44 15.92
N ILE A 88 -1.80 -6.06 16.56
CA ILE A 88 -1.14 -7.26 16.04
C ILE A 88 -2.17 -8.38 15.88
N GLU A 89 -2.97 -8.65 16.92
CA GLU A 89 -4.04 -9.66 16.88
C GLU A 89 -5.06 -9.36 15.79
N ARG A 90 -5.47 -8.09 15.67
CA ARG A 90 -6.47 -7.64 14.70
C ARG A 90 -6.04 -7.82 13.24
N PHE A 91 -4.73 -7.82 12.96
CA PHE A 91 -4.16 -7.98 11.62
C PHE A 91 -3.50 -9.35 11.38
N ALA A 92 -3.44 -10.23 12.40
CA ALA A 92 -2.80 -11.54 12.30
C ALA A 92 -3.41 -12.46 11.23
N ASN A 93 -4.73 -12.40 11.04
CA ASN A 93 -5.45 -13.24 10.07
C ASN A 93 -5.46 -12.68 8.63
N GLY A 94 -4.60 -11.70 8.37
CA GLY A 94 -4.57 -10.99 7.10
C GLY A 94 -5.63 -9.88 7.03
N PRO A 95 -5.33 -8.78 6.35
CA PRO A 95 -6.27 -7.68 6.26
C PRO A 95 -7.45 -7.99 5.34
N SER A 96 -8.62 -7.42 5.63
CA SER A 96 -9.85 -7.60 4.83
C SER A 96 -9.76 -7.04 3.40
N TRP A 97 -8.76 -6.20 3.14
CA TRP A 97 -8.47 -5.65 1.82
C TRP A 97 -7.43 -6.48 1.05
N ASN A 98 -6.99 -7.61 1.59
CA ASN A 98 -6.12 -8.51 0.84
C ASN A 98 -6.96 -9.13 -0.28
N LEU A 99 -6.76 -8.64 -1.50
CA LEU A 99 -7.34 -9.22 -2.68
C LEU A 99 -6.47 -10.43 -3.01
N VAL A 100 -6.92 -11.61 -2.61
CA VAL A 100 -6.23 -12.86 -2.93
C VAL A 100 -6.13 -12.96 -4.45
N ARG A 101 -4.90 -12.86 -4.97
CA ARG A 101 -4.47 -13.50 -6.21
C ARG A 101 -3.02 -13.94 -6.05
#